data_AF-H6WJJ8-F1
#
_entry.id   AF-H6WJJ8-F1
#
_cell.length_a   1.000
_cell.length_b   1.000
_cell.length_c   1.000
_cell.angle_alpha   90.00
_cell.angle_beta   90.00
_cell.angle_gamma   90.00
#
_symmetry.space_group_name_H-M   'P 1'
#
loop_
_entity.id
_entity.type
_entity.pdbx_description
1 polymer ?
#
loop_
_entity_poly.entity_id
_entity_poly.type
_entity_poly.pdbx_seq_one_letter_code
_entity_poly.pdbx_strand_id
1 'polypeptide(L)'
;FDWGRGIDHYHGWSGFGCMENDDGSCKTGIGGSAIAAQFIMVLVIVLWSGCFSALAFTVLKMTGLLRYSEHVEEVGIDSHHHSPPKAYNMPAAYLSPSKDYSSVISETTSAA
;
A
#
# COMPACT_ATOMS: atom_id res chain seq x y z
N PHE A 1 13.05 3.30 33.17
CA PHE A 1 13.90 2.74 32.11
C PHE A 1 14.81 1.69 32.72
N ASP A 2 14.44 0.42 32.61
CA ASP A 2 15.04 -0.66 33.39
C ASP A 2 16.00 -1.49 32.51
N TRP A 3 17.29 -1.15 32.56
CA TRP A 3 18.37 -1.90 31.90
C TRP A 3 18.80 -3.16 32.67
N GLY A 4 18.03 -3.63 33.66
CA GLY A 4 18.43 -4.74 34.54
C GLY A 4 17.48 -5.93 34.59
N ARG A 5 16.20 -5.79 34.19
CA ARG A 5 15.18 -6.84 34.33
C ARG A 5 14.72 -7.52 33.03
N GLY A 6 15.34 -7.19 31.90
CA GLY A 6 15.15 -7.92 30.63
C GLY A 6 13.69 -7.95 30.16
N ILE A 7 13.15 -9.15 29.94
CA ILE A 7 11.79 -9.42 29.44
C ILE A 7 10.71 -9.48 30.54
N ASP A 8 11.07 -9.24 31.79
CA ASP A 8 10.15 -9.31 32.92
C ASP A 8 9.20 -8.10 32.99
N HIS A 9 9.74 -6.93 32.64
CA HIS A 9 8.98 -5.69 32.49
C HIS A 9 8.81 -5.32 31.02
N TYR A 10 7.65 -4.76 30.69
CA TYR A 10 7.36 -4.28 29.35
C TYR A 10 7.08 -2.77 29.37
N HIS A 11 7.51 -2.09 28.32
CA HIS A 11 7.26 -0.68 28.07
C HIS A 11 6.25 -0.55 26.94
N GLY A 12 5.15 0.14 27.19
CA GLY A 12 4.04 0.27 26.24
C GLY A 12 3.56 1.71 26.16
N TRP A 13 2.25 1.90 26.33
CA TRP A 13 1.63 3.22 26.25
C TRP A 13 2.09 4.18 27.37
N SER A 14 2.71 3.66 28.44
CA SER A 14 3.28 4.42 29.57
C SER A 14 4.69 5.01 29.29
N GLY A 15 5.14 5.03 28.03
CA GLY A 15 6.43 5.62 27.64
C GLY A 15 7.62 4.78 28.11
N PHE A 16 8.60 5.40 28.78
CA PHE A 16 9.82 4.73 29.28
C PHE A 16 9.66 4.10 30.69
N GLY A 17 8.44 4.15 31.25
CA GLY A 17 8.05 3.49 32.50
C GLY A 17 7.55 2.07 32.27
N CYS A 18 7.56 1.24 33.31
CA CYS A 18 6.98 -0.10 33.23
C CYS A 18 5.45 -0.03 32.99
N MET A 19 4.85 -1.12 32.53
CA MET A 19 3.40 -1.28 32.62
C MET A 19 3.01 -1.49 34.09
N GLU A 20 2.06 -0.72 34.60
CA GLU A 20 1.64 -0.77 36.00
C GLU A 20 0.40 -1.67 36.19
N ASN A 21 0.29 -2.21 37.40
CA ASN A 21 -0.94 -2.75 37.98
C ASN A 21 -1.82 -1.59 38.49
N ASP A 22 -3.05 -1.92 38.87
CA ASP A 22 -4.01 -0.91 39.38
C ASP A 22 -3.55 -0.27 40.70
N ASP A 23 -2.60 -0.89 41.40
CA ASP A 23 -1.96 -0.37 42.63
C ASP A 23 -0.70 0.48 42.35
N GLY A 24 -0.35 0.73 41.09
CA GLY A 24 0.84 1.48 40.68
C GLY A 24 2.15 0.68 40.72
N SER A 25 2.11 -0.61 41.06
CA SER A 25 3.30 -1.47 41.02
C SER A 25 3.63 -1.92 39.59
N CYS A 26 4.91 -2.09 39.25
CA CYS A 26 5.31 -2.61 37.95
C CYS A 26 4.86 -4.07 37.76
N LYS A 27 4.16 -4.35 36.66
CA LYS A 27 3.83 -5.71 36.22
C LYS A 27 5.08 -6.51 35.90
N THR A 28 5.18 -7.72 36.45
CA THR A 28 6.23 -8.70 36.18
C THR A 28 5.68 -9.87 35.35
N GLY A 29 6.56 -10.64 34.71
CA GLY A 29 6.22 -11.84 33.94
C GLY A 29 5.45 -11.59 32.64
N ILE A 30 5.36 -10.35 32.17
CA ILE A 30 4.45 -9.99 31.06
C ILE A 30 5.07 -10.14 29.66
N GLY A 31 6.37 -10.42 29.54
CA GLY A 31 7.08 -10.48 28.26
C GLY A 31 6.42 -11.39 27.21
N GLY A 32 5.93 -12.56 27.61
CA GLY A 32 5.21 -13.47 26.70
C GLY A 32 3.90 -12.88 26.16
N SER A 33 3.13 -12.24 27.04
CA SER A 33 1.88 -11.56 26.65
C SER A 33 2.14 -10.36 25.74
N ALA A 34 3.24 -9.64 25.98
CA ALA A 34 3.64 -8.51 25.14
C ALA A 34 4.00 -8.95 23.71
N ILE A 35 4.76 -10.04 23.56
CA ILE A 35 5.09 -10.61 22.23
C ILE A 35 3.81 -11.06 21.52
N ALA A 36 2.92 -11.78 22.23
CA ALA A 36 1.65 -12.22 21.67
C ALA A 36 0.79 -11.02 21.20
N ALA A 37 0.74 -9.95 21.99
CA ALA A 37 0.00 -8.73 21.65
C ALA A 37 0.50 -8.08 20.35
N GLN A 38 1.80 -8.09 20.08
CA GLN A 38 2.36 -7.56 18.82
C GLN A 38 1.88 -8.36 17.60
N PHE A 39 1.90 -9.70 17.69
CA PHE A 39 1.38 -10.55 16.61
C PHE A 39 -0.12 -10.35 16.40
N ILE A 40 -0.89 -10.30 17.49
CA ILE A 40 -2.34 -10.04 17.42
C ILE A 40 -2.61 -8.69 16.75
N MET A 41 -1.85 -7.65 17.11
CA MET A 41 -1.99 -6.32 16.51
C MET A 41 -1.77 -6.35 15.00
N VAL A 42 -0.71 -7.01 14.52
CA VAL A 42 -0.47 -7.18 13.08
C VAL A 42 -1.61 -7.93 12.41
N LEU A 43 -2.09 -9.04 13.00
CA LEU A 43 -3.18 -9.82 12.45
C LEU A 43 -4.47 -9.01 12.35
N VAL A 44 -4.81 -8.23 13.38
CA VAL A 44 -6.00 -7.37 13.40
C VAL A 44 -5.90 -6.28 12.33
N ILE A 45 -4.73 -5.67 12.14
CA ILE A 45 -4.53 -4.67 11.08
C ILE A 45 -4.71 -5.30 9.70
N VAL A 46 -4.08 -6.45 9.46
CA VAL A 46 -4.20 -7.16 8.17
C VAL A 46 -5.65 -7.58 7.91
N LEU A 47 -6.34 -8.12 8.91
CA LEU A 47 -7.74 -8.51 8.78
C LEU A 47 -8.62 -7.29 8.52
N TRP A 48 -8.47 -6.21 9.28
CA TRP A 48 -9.28 -5.01 9.10
C TRP A 48 -9.02 -4.36 7.73
N SER A 49 -7.79 -3.94 7.47
CA SER A 49 -7.43 -3.29 6.22
C SER A 49 -7.66 -4.18 5.01
N GLY A 50 -7.32 -5.47 5.11
CA GLY A 50 -7.51 -6.46 4.06
C GLY A 50 -8.98 -6.71 3.77
N CYS A 51 -9.84 -6.92 4.78
CA CYS A 51 -11.26 -7.15 4.59
C CYS A 51 -11.95 -5.94 3.95
N PHE A 52 -11.72 -4.73 4.46
CA PHE A 52 -12.36 -3.54 3.89
C PHE A 52 -11.85 -3.21 2.49
N SER A 53 -10.54 -3.36 2.24
CA SER A 53 -9.98 -3.17 0.90
C SER A 53 -10.49 -4.23 -0.08
N ALA A 54 -10.55 -5.50 0.33
CA ALA A 54 -11.09 -6.58 -0.48
C ALA A 54 -12.57 -6.34 -0.81
N LEU A 55 -13.37 -5.90 0.16
CA LEU A 55 -14.77 -5.55 -0.06
C LEU A 55 -14.90 -4.41 -1.10
N ALA A 56 -14.18 -3.31 -0.89
CA ALA A 56 -14.23 -2.15 -1.79
C ALA A 56 -13.77 -2.50 -3.22
N PHE A 57 -12.62 -3.16 -3.36
CA PHE A 57 -12.12 -3.56 -4.67
C PHE A 57 -12.96 -4.65 -5.34
N THR A 58 -13.60 -5.53 -4.58
CA THR A 58 -14.54 -6.50 -5.16
C THR A 58 -15.74 -5.78 -5.77
N VAL A 59 -16.33 -4.80 -5.07
CA VAL A 59 -17.42 -3.99 -5.61
C VAL A 59 -16.97 -3.27 -6.89
N LEU A 60 -15.82 -2.59 -6.86
CA LEU A 60 -15.29 -1.88 -8.03
C LEU A 60 -14.95 -2.82 -9.20
N LYS A 61 -14.51 -4.05 -8.91
CA LYS A 61 -14.25 -5.09 -9.92
C LYS A 61 -15.55 -5.55 -10.56
N MET A 62 -16.60 -5.79 -9.78
CA MET A 62 -17.90 -6.22 -10.29
C MET A 62 -18.57 -5.14 -11.16
N THR A 63 -18.37 -3.86 -10.84
CA THR A 63 -18.88 -2.75 -11.66
C THR A 63 -18.00 -2.40 -12.86
N GLY A 64 -16.85 -3.08 -13.04
CA GLY A 64 -15.92 -2.79 -14.14
C GLY A 64 -15.18 -1.46 -14.02
N LEU A 65 -15.18 -0.83 -12.84
CA LEU A 65 -14.56 0.48 -12.61
C LEU A 65 -13.12 0.37 -12.11
N LEU A 66 -12.66 -0.82 -11.74
CA LEU A 66 -11.33 -1.01 -11.14
C LEU A 66 -10.20 -1.12 -12.16
N ARG A 67 -10.44 -1.73 -13.33
CA ARG A 67 -9.40 -2.01 -14.33
C ARG A 67 -9.86 -1.58 -15.72
N TYR A 68 -8.97 -0.95 -16.48
CA TYR A 68 -9.19 -0.62 -17.88
C TYR A 68 -9.20 -1.87 -18.77
N SER A 69 -9.78 -1.76 -19.97
CA SER A 69 -9.74 -2.81 -20.99
C SER A 69 -8.31 -3.11 -21.45
N GLU A 70 -8.06 -4.34 -21.90
CA GLU A 70 -6.76 -4.82 -22.40
C GLU A 70 -6.16 -3.89 -23.48
N HIS A 71 -6.99 -3.37 -24.39
CA HIS A 71 -6.54 -2.42 -25.41
C HIS A 71 -5.99 -1.11 -24.81
N VAL A 72 -6.70 -0.50 -23.86
CA VAL A 72 -6.24 0.72 -23.16
C VAL A 72 -4.98 0.46 -22.34
N GLU A 73 -4.84 -0.76 -21.79
CA GLU A 73 -3.63 -1.19 -21.08
C GLU A 73 -2.43 -1.34 -22.03
N GLU A 74 -2.64 -1.81 -23.27
CA GLU A 74 -1.62 -1.98 -24.30
C GLU A 74 -1.14 -0.64 -24.89
N VAL A 75 -2.05 0.27 -25.21
CA VAL A 75 -1.70 1.61 -25.75
C VAL A 75 -1.20 2.58 -24.67
N GLY A 76 -1.51 2.28 -23.40
CA GLY A 76 -1.17 3.09 -22.25
C GLY A 76 -2.23 4.14 -21.93
N ILE A 77 -2.51 4.34 -20.63
CA ILE A 77 -3.58 5.25 -20.19
C ILE A 77 -3.32 6.71 -20.56
N ASP A 78 -2.05 7.12 -20.64
CA ASP A 78 -1.68 8.49 -20.99
C ASP A 78 -2.06 8.83 -22.42
N SER A 79 -1.93 7.89 -23.35
CA SER A 79 -2.32 8.10 -24.75
C SER A 79 -3.82 8.18 -24.94
N HIS A 80 -4.60 7.53 -24.06
CA HIS A 80 -6.06 7.47 -24.14
C HIS A 80 -6.77 8.58 -23.34
N HIS A 81 -6.25 8.99 -22.18
CA HIS A 81 -6.97 9.85 -21.23
C HIS A 81 -6.24 11.14 -20.80
N HIS A 82 -4.97 11.33 -21.18
CA HIS A 82 -4.21 12.52 -20.79
C HIS A 82 -3.79 13.38 -22.00
N SER A 83 -3.70 14.69 -21.78
CA SER A 83 -3.10 15.63 -22.73
C SER A 83 -2.01 16.43 -22.00
N PRO A 84 -0.74 16.38 -22.45
CA PRO A 84 -0.25 15.66 -23.63
C PRO A 84 -0.24 14.12 -23.45
N PRO A 85 -0.34 13.34 -24.54
CA PRO A 85 -0.45 11.87 -24.51
C PRO A 85 0.86 11.15 -24.12
N LYS A 86 1.86 11.91 -23.65
CA LYS A 86 3.19 11.42 -23.26
C LYS A 86 3.52 11.95 -21.87
N ALA A 87 3.94 11.08 -20.96
CA ALA A 87 4.41 11.48 -19.63
C ALA A 87 5.78 12.17 -19.65
N TYR A 88 6.66 11.78 -20.58
CA TYR A 88 8.07 12.22 -20.62
C TYR A 88 8.53 12.53 -22.05
N ASN A 89 9.44 13.50 -22.18
CA ASN A 89 10.15 13.80 -23.44
C ASN A 89 11.32 12.83 -23.64
N MET A 90 11.01 11.62 -24.12
CA MET A 90 12.02 10.58 -24.37
C MET A 90 12.52 10.61 -25.83
N PRO A 91 13.82 10.38 -26.07
CA PRO A 91 14.36 10.14 -27.42
C PRO A 91 13.68 8.93 -28.07
N ALA A 92 13.57 8.93 -29.41
CA ALA A 92 12.88 7.88 -30.16
C ALA A 92 13.35 6.45 -29.86
N ALA A 93 14.62 6.28 -29.49
CA ALA A 93 15.20 4.99 -29.12
C ALA A 93 14.61 4.35 -27.83
N TYR A 94 13.91 5.13 -27.01
CA TYR A 94 13.32 4.69 -25.75
C TYR A 94 11.79 4.69 -25.76
N LEU A 95 11.18 4.91 -26.92
CA LEU A 95 9.73 4.82 -27.07
C LEU A 95 9.27 3.37 -27.00
N SER A 96 8.10 3.13 -26.40
CA SER A 96 7.52 1.79 -26.30
C SER A 96 7.35 1.18 -27.70
N PRO A 97 7.75 -0.08 -27.94
CA PRO A 97 7.71 -0.71 -29.25
C PRO A 97 6.31 -1.16 -29.69
N SER A 98 5.24 -0.78 -28.99
CA SER A 98 3.89 -1.19 -29.38
C SER A 98 3.52 -0.58 -30.74
N LYS A 99 2.99 -1.44 -31.63
CA LYS A 99 2.58 -1.04 -32.98
C LYS A 99 1.49 0.02 -32.94
N ASP A 100 0.60 -0.07 -31.96
CA ASP A 100 -0.50 0.87 -31.76
C ASP A 100 -0.05 2.24 -31.25
N TYR A 101 1.04 2.32 -30.47
CA TYR A 101 1.59 3.64 -30.10
C TYR A 101 2.20 4.36 -31.32
N SER A 102 2.77 3.60 -32.25
CA SER A 102 3.33 4.17 -33.49
C SER A 102 2.24 4.77 -34.40
N SER A 103 1.05 4.17 -34.46
CA SER A 103 -0.09 4.74 -35.21
C SER A 103 -0.66 5.98 -34.54
N VAL A 104 -0.79 6.00 -33.21
CA VAL A 104 -1.24 7.19 -32.45
C VAL A 104 -0.29 8.37 -32.63
N ILE A 105 1.03 8.15 -32.63
CA ILE A 105 2.00 9.22 -32.95
C ILE A 105 1.84 9.69 -34.40
N SER A 106 1.66 8.77 -35.36
CA SER A 106 1.51 9.13 -36.77
C SER A 106 0.28 10.00 -37.03
N GLU A 107 -0.83 9.73 -36.35
CA GLU A 107 -2.05 10.56 -36.42
C GLU A 107 -1.84 11.92 -35.75
N THR A 108 -1.26 11.94 -34.55
CA THR A 108 -0.99 13.20 -33.81
C THR A 108 -0.02 14.12 -34.57
N THR A 109 0.94 13.55 -35.30
CA THR A 109 1.91 14.31 -36.10
C THR A 109 1.33 14.76 -37.44
N SER A 110 0.30 14.09 -37.98
CA SER A 110 -0.39 14.50 -39.21
C SER A 110 -1.50 15.54 -38.98
N ALA A 111 -1.93 15.73 -37.73
CA ALA A 111 -2.96 16.68 -37.35
C ALA A 111 -2.41 18.04 -36.83
N ALA A 112 -1.09 18.22 -36.86
CA ALA A 112 -0.37 19.45 -36.49
C ALA A 112 0.24 20.10 -37.73
#